data_AF-A0A812R5J1-F1
#
_entry.id   AF-A0A812R5J1-F1
#
_cell.length_a   1.000
_cell.length_b   1.000
_cell.length_c   1.000
_cell.angle_alpha   90.00
_cell.angle_beta   90.00
_cell.angle_gamma   90.00
#
_symmetry.space_group_name_H-M   'P 1'
#
loop_
_entity.id
_entity.type
_entity.pdbx_description
1 polymer ?
#
loop_
_entity_poly.entity_id
_entity_poly.type
_entity_poly.pdbx_seq_one_letter_code
_entity_poly.pdbx_strand_id
1 'polypeptide(L)'
;QLTFASVTDGLSNTIAIGEKRVQEYRDTSGNLIDGVGPNVSDGPQYLWGFWTSRNTASPMNGPILASWGDYDANFASQHPGGCNFLYGDGSVSFIPETINFETYNLLAARNSGQPKEQP
;
A
#
# COMPACT_ATOMS: atom_id res chain seq x y z
N GLN A 1 -26.32 -1.66 5.90
CA GLN A 1 -25.15 -2.02 6.73
C GLN A 1 -24.22 -2.87 5.89
N LEU A 2 -22.92 -2.57 5.87
CA LEU A 2 -21.93 -3.41 5.18
C LEU A 2 -21.63 -4.63 6.06
N THR A 3 -21.61 -5.82 5.47
CA THR A 3 -21.31 -7.09 6.17
C THR A 3 -20.22 -7.85 5.43
N PHE A 4 -19.59 -8.86 6.05
CA PHE A 4 -18.62 -9.70 5.34
C PHE A 4 -19.22 -10.40 4.11
N ALA A 5 -20.50 -10.76 4.15
CA ALA A 5 -21.22 -11.32 3.00
C ALA A 5 -21.35 -10.35 1.80
N SER A 6 -21.11 -9.05 2.01
CA SER A 6 -21.13 -8.05 0.92
C SER A 6 -19.81 -8.00 0.11
N VAL A 7 -18.79 -8.75 0.51
CA VAL A 7 -17.55 -8.96 -0.26
C VAL A 7 -17.79 -10.13 -1.23
N THR A 8 -18.41 -9.82 -2.36
CA THR A 8 -18.90 -10.83 -3.32
C THR A 8 -17.79 -11.58 -4.04
N ASP A 9 -16.60 -11.00 -4.13
CA ASP A 9 -15.44 -11.65 -4.76
C ASP A 9 -14.72 -12.63 -3.80
N GLY A 10 -15.20 -12.74 -2.56
CA GLY A 10 -14.64 -13.58 -1.51
C GLY A 10 -13.69 -12.84 -0.59
N LEU A 11 -13.75 -13.21 0.70
CA LEU A 11 -12.91 -12.63 1.75
C LEU A 11 -11.43 -13.00 1.58
N SER A 12 -11.15 -14.23 1.16
CA SER A 12 -9.79 -14.73 0.89
C SER A 12 -9.14 -14.08 -0.32
N ASN A 13 -9.92 -13.43 -1.19
CA ASN A 13 -9.44 -12.81 -2.45
C ASN A 13 -9.51 -11.29 -2.41
N THR A 14 -9.76 -10.71 -1.24
CA THR A 14 -9.87 -9.25 -1.08
C THR A 14 -8.94 -8.78 0.03
N ILE A 15 -8.01 -7.90 -0.32
CA ILE A 15 -7.10 -7.27 0.63
C ILE A 15 -7.91 -6.36 1.55
N ALA A 16 -7.71 -6.52 2.85
CA ALA A 16 -8.30 -5.69 3.89
C ALA A 16 -7.29 -4.69 4.47
N ILE A 17 -6.05 -5.13 4.69
CA ILE A 17 -4.96 -4.31 5.24
C ILE A 17 -3.67 -4.63 4.48
N GLY A 18 -2.79 -3.65 4.33
CA GLY A 18 -1.47 -3.85 3.77
C GLY A 18 -0.41 -3.07 4.52
N GLU A 19 0.84 -3.43 4.27
CA GLU A 19 1.97 -2.79 4.93
C GLU A 19 2.17 -1.32 4.53
N LYS A 20 2.67 -0.57 5.50
CA LYS A 20 3.13 0.80 5.34
C LYS A 20 4.60 0.85 5.74
N ARG A 21 5.43 1.40 4.85
CA ARG A 21 6.81 1.75 5.16
C ARG A 21 6.88 3.12 5.84
N VAL A 22 7.79 3.21 6.79
CA VAL A 22 8.24 4.46 7.41
C VAL A 22 9.76 4.43 7.39
N GLN A 23 10.36 5.03 6.36
CA GLN A 23 11.81 5.13 6.20
C GLN A 23 12.29 6.56 6.46
N GLU A 24 13.16 6.72 7.47
CA GLU A 24 13.88 7.96 7.70
C GLU A 24 14.65 8.41 6.45
N TYR A 25 14.31 9.58 5.90
CA TYR A 25 15.15 10.25 4.92
C TYR A 25 16.21 11.08 5.62
N ARG A 26 17.48 10.87 5.22
CA ARG A 26 18.61 11.67 5.64
C ARG A 26 19.25 12.31 4.42
N ASP A 27 19.60 13.59 4.52
CA ASP A 27 20.40 14.24 3.48
C ASP A 27 21.81 13.64 3.42
N THR A 28 22.60 14.08 2.44
CA THR A 28 24.00 13.64 2.27
C THR A 28 24.89 13.98 3.48
N SER A 29 24.44 14.87 4.36
CA SER A 29 25.11 15.26 5.59
C SER A 29 24.62 14.47 6.81
N GLY A 30 23.66 13.54 6.64
CA GLY A 30 23.11 12.70 7.69
C GLY A 30 21.97 13.33 8.51
N ASN A 31 21.54 14.56 8.17
CA ASN A 31 20.45 15.23 8.88
C ASN A 31 19.11 14.63 8.49
N LEU A 32 18.25 14.40 9.48
CA LEU A 32 16.85 14.05 9.22
C LEU A 32 16.17 15.20 8.50
N ILE A 33 15.56 14.90 7.36
CA ILE A 33 14.78 15.87 6.62
C ILE A 33 13.31 15.68 6.97
N ASP A 34 12.74 16.65 7.65
CA ASP A 34 11.30 16.75 7.88
C ASP A 34 10.65 17.48 6.70
N GLY A 35 10.27 16.72 5.68
CA GLY A 35 9.66 17.31 4.49
C GLY A 35 8.85 16.32 3.69
N VAL A 36 7.69 16.77 3.22
CA VAL A 36 6.99 16.20 2.08
C VAL A 36 7.57 16.88 0.85
N GLY A 37 8.32 16.12 0.06
CA GLY A 37 8.77 16.62 -1.23
C GLY A 37 8.94 15.48 -2.22
N PRO A 38 8.97 15.79 -3.52
CA PRO A 38 9.11 14.78 -4.55
C PRO A 38 10.42 14.05 -4.34
N ASN A 39 10.38 12.73 -4.12
CA ASN A 39 11.56 11.91 -3.87
C ASN A 39 12.34 12.18 -2.56
N VAL A 40 11.80 12.98 -1.63
CA VAL A 40 12.33 13.06 -0.25
C VAL A 40 11.40 12.27 0.66
N SER A 41 11.93 11.16 1.16
CA SER A 41 11.23 10.01 1.72
C SER A 41 10.36 10.31 2.93
N ASP A 42 9.57 9.32 3.32
CA ASP A 42 8.78 9.11 4.55
C ASP A 42 9.23 9.93 5.78
N GLY A 43 9.06 11.25 5.69
CA GLY A 43 9.43 12.18 6.75
C GLY A 43 8.58 11.93 8.00
N PRO A 44 8.89 12.59 9.12
CA PRO A 44 8.14 12.48 10.38
C PRO A 44 6.63 12.55 10.19
N GLN A 45 6.12 13.28 9.20
CA GLN A 45 4.69 13.37 8.87
C GLN A 45 4.04 11.99 8.62
N TYR A 46 4.78 11.00 8.12
CA TYR A 46 4.36 9.60 8.00
C TYR A 46 4.23 8.86 9.33
N LEU A 47 5.03 9.20 10.35
CA LEU A 47 4.94 8.66 11.71
C LEU A 47 3.66 9.13 12.43
N TRP A 48 3.17 10.34 12.13
CA TRP A 48 2.12 11.01 12.91
C TRP A 48 0.70 10.75 12.40
N GLY A 49 0.53 9.75 11.52
CA GLY A 49 -0.77 9.32 11.02
C GLY A 49 -1.31 10.09 9.81
N PHE A 50 -0.59 11.12 9.33
CA PHE A 50 -0.88 11.72 8.04
C PHE A 50 -0.68 10.65 6.95
N TRP A 51 -1.72 10.43 6.14
CA TRP A 51 -1.86 9.31 5.21
C TRP A 51 -1.58 7.97 5.88
N THR A 52 -2.42 7.61 6.84
CA THR A 52 -2.48 6.22 7.31
C THR A 52 -3.20 5.31 6.33
N SER A 53 -4.08 5.87 5.50
CA SER A 53 -4.81 5.14 4.46
C SER A 53 -3.94 4.99 3.21
N ARG A 54 -4.02 3.81 2.59
CA ARG A 54 -3.30 3.45 1.38
C ARG A 54 -4.27 2.98 0.31
N ASN A 55 -3.87 3.13 -0.94
CA ASN A 55 -4.60 2.60 -2.08
C ASN A 55 -3.65 1.84 -3.02
N THR A 56 -4.25 1.18 -4.00
CA THR A 56 -3.53 0.42 -5.04
C THR A 56 -3.43 1.19 -6.36
N ALA A 57 -3.79 2.48 -6.36
CA ALA A 57 -3.76 3.34 -7.56
C ALA A 57 -2.32 3.58 -8.07
N SER A 58 -1.33 3.30 -7.23
CA SER A 58 0.09 3.30 -7.57
C SER A 58 0.74 1.96 -7.18
N PRO A 59 1.81 1.54 -7.88
CA PRO A 59 2.57 0.34 -7.53
C PRO A 59 3.10 0.38 -6.09
N MET A 60 3.16 -0.77 -5.44
CA MET A 60 3.78 -0.88 -4.11
C MET A 60 5.28 -0.60 -4.16
N ASN A 61 5.86 -0.21 -3.02
CA ASN A 61 7.29 0.15 -2.90
C ASN A 61 7.75 1.31 -3.82
N GLY A 62 6.82 1.99 -4.51
CA GLY A 62 7.10 3.19 -5.29
C GLY A 62 7.37 4.43 -4.44
N PRO A 63 7.93 5.50 -5.03
CA PRO A 63 8.03 6.80 -4.39
C PRO A 63 6.63 7.33 -4.10
N ILE A 64 6.44 7.78 -2.87
CA ILE A 64 5.12 7.98 -2.28
C ILE A 64 4.45 9.27 -2.76
N LEU A 65 5.24 10.25 -3.25
CA LEU A 65 4.71 11.53 -3.71
C LEU A 65 5.49 12.16 -4.83
N ALA A 66 4.75 12.65 -5.82
CA ALA A 66 5.28 13.53 -6.85
C ALA A 66 5.16 15.02 -6.50
N SER A 67 4.22 15.44 -5.64
CA SER A 67 3.96 16.86 -5.35
C SER A 67 3.16 17.09 -4.05
N TRP A 68 3.22 18.32 -3.53
CA TRP A 68 2.27 18.80 -2.52
C TRP A 68 0.84 18.75 -3.08
N GLY A 69 -0.04 18.00 -2.42
CA GLY A 69 -1.43 17.77 -2.85
C GLY A 69 -1.66 16.44 -3.58
N ASP A 70 -0.61 15.63 -3.73
CA ASP A 70 -0.77 14.21 -4.04
C ASP A 70 -1.23 13.48 -2.77
N TYR A 71 -2.42 12.88 -2.82
CA TYR A 71 -3.02 12.13 -1.71
C TYR A 71 -3.02 10.62 -1.98
N ASP A 72 -2.42 10.19 -3.10
CA ASP A 72 -2.35 8.80 -3.50
C ASP A 72 -1.12 8.14 -2.88
N ALA A 73 -1.34 7.56 -1.71
CA ALA A 73 -0.27 6.86 -1.02
C ALA A 73 -0.34 5.34 -1.25
N ASN A 74 0.70 4.81 -1.89
CA ASN A 74 0.88 3.38 -2.12
C ASN A 74 1.26 2.60 -0.85
N PHE A 75 0.91 1.33 -0.84
CA PHE A 75 1.46 0.37 0.12
C PHE A 75 2.97 0.22 -0.09
N ALA A 76 3.69 -0.05 0.99
CA ALA A 76 5.15 -0.20 0.95
C ALA A 76 5.64 -1.00 2.15
N SER A 77 6.77 -1.67 1.98
CA SER A 77 7.43 -2.46 3.01
C SER A 77 8.93 -2.18 3.09
N GLN A 78 9.55 -2.50 4.22
CA GLN A 78 11.01 -2.61 4.32
C GLN A 78 11.51 -4.02 3.94
N HIS A 79 10.61 -4.98 3.74
CA HIS A 79 10.96 -6.30 3.24
C HIS A 79 11.38 -6.21 1.76
N PRO A 80 12.49 -6.84 1.37
CA PRO A 80 12.92 -6.85 -0.03
C PRO A 80 11.88 -7.53 -0.93
N GLY A 81 11.56 -6.91 -2.06
CA GLY A 81 10.85 -7.55 -3.17
C GLY A 81 9.31 -7.60 -3.08
N GLY A 82 8.68 -6.95 -2.09
CA GLY A 82 7.23 -6.96 -1.96
C GLY A 82 6.71 -6.42 -0.63
N CYS A 83 5.44 -6.68 -0.34
CA CYS A 83 4.76 -6.26 0.89
C CYS A 83 3.85 -7.38 1.42
N ASN A 84 3.66 -7.46 2.74
CA ASN A 84 2.62 -8.31 3.30
C ASN A 84 1.24 -7.65 3.24
N PHE A 85 0.22 -8.45 2.97
CA PHE A 85 -1.17 -8.05 2.94
C PHE A 85 -2.04 -9.03 3.73
N LEU A 86 -2.97 -8.48 4.49
CA LEU A 86 -4.02 -9.21 5.19
C LEU A 86 -5.28 -9.24 4.34
N TYR A 87 -5.86 -10.41 4.16
CA TYR A 87 -7.11 -10.62 3.45
C TYR A 87 -8.31 -10.54 4.39
N GLY A 88 -9.50 -10.38 3.82
CA GLY A 88 -10.75 -10.29 4.58
C GLY A 88 -11.09 -11.54 5.40
N ASP A 89 -10.46 -12.68 5.12
CA ASP A 89 -10.61 -13.93 5.88
C ASP A 89 -9.60 -14.08 7.02
N GLY A 90 -8.69 -13.12 7.18
CA GLY A 90 -7.65 -13.12 8.20
C GLY A 90 -6.34 -13.78 7.77
N SER A 91 -6.25 -14.31 6.56
CA SER A 91 -4.99 -14.84 6.02
C SER A 91 -4.02 -13.70 5.66
N VAL A 92 -2.73 -13.94 5.81
CA VAL A 92 -1.67 -13.00 5.43
C VAL A 92 -0.82 -13.62 4.34
N SER A 93 -0.62 -12.90 3.24
CA SER A 93 0.26 -13.33 2.16
C SER A 93 1.22 -12.22 1.76
N PHE A 94 2.43 -12.63 1.39
CA PHE A 94 3.42 -11.74 0.80
C PHE A 94 3.14 -11.58 -0.70
N ILE A 95 2.92 -10.35 -1.15
CA ILE A 95 2.71 -10.04 -2.56
C ILE A 95 4.01 -9.43 -3.11
N PRO A 96 4.59 -10.01 -4.18
CA PRO A 96 5.79 -9.48 -4.79
C PRO A 96 5.50 -8.16 -5.52
N GLU A 97 6.46 -7.24 -5.53
CA GLU A 97 6.33 -5.96 -6.24
C GLU A 97 6.25 -6.13 -7.77
N THR A 98 6.58 -7.32 -8.28
CA THR A 98 6.44 -7.71 -9.68
C THR A 98 5.04 -8.20 -10.06
N ILE A 99 4.07 -8.14 -9.13
CA ILE A 99 2.67 -8.50 -9.41
C ILE A 99 2.13 -7.69 -10.60
N ASN A 100 1.28 -8.31 -11.41
CA ASN A 100 0.53 -7.58 -12.43
C ASN A 100 -0.32 -6.47 -11.77
N PHE A 101 -0.19 -5.25 -12.27
CA PHE A 101 -0.83 -4.08 -11.66
C PHE A 101 -2.36 -4.12 -11.71
N GLU A 102 -2.95 -4.73 -12.72
CA GLU A 102 -4.40 -4.94 -12.82
C GLU A 102 -4.87 -5.93 -11.75
N THR A 103 -4.19 -7.08 -11.62
CA THR A 103 -4.46 -8.05 -10.55
C THR A 103 -4.36 -7.42 -9.18
N TYR A 104 -3.33 -6.60 -8.94
CA TYR A 104 -3.16 -5.88 -7.68
C TYR A 104 -4.35 -4.96 -7.35
N ASN A 105 -4.86 -4.22 -8.34
CA ASN A 105 -6.05 -3.39 -8.17
C ASN A 105 -7.31 -4.22 -7.95
N LEU A 106 -7.47 -5.34 -8.65
CA LEU A 106 -8.60 -6.24 -8.45
C LEU A 106 -8.62 -6.84 -7.04
N LEU A 107 -7.45 -7.13 -6.45
CA LEU A 107 -7.34 -7.60 -5.07
C LEU A 107 -7.83 -6.56 -4.04
N ALA A 108 -7.78 -5.26 -4.35
CA ALA A 108 -8.34 -4.21 -3.48
C ALA A 108 -9.85 -3.97 -3.68
N ALA A 109 -10.42 -4.40 -4.80
CA ALA A 109 -11.86 -4.30 -5.05
C ALA A 109 -12.61 -5.41 -4.33
N ARG A 110 -13.69 -5.12 -3.60
CA ARG A 110 -14.47 -6.17 -2.89
C ARG A 110 -15.53 -6.87 -3.76
N ASN A 111 -15.86 -6.29 -4.91
CA ASN A 111 -17.00 -6.66 -5.74
C ASN A 111 -16.78 -6.36 -7.24
N SER A 112 -15.56 -6.59 -7.75
CA SER A 112 -15.25 -6.39 -9.16
C SER A 112 -15.95 -7.40 -10.08
N GLY A 113 -16.28 -8.60 -9.55
CA GLY A 113 -16.80 -9.72 -10.34
C GLY A 113 -15.79 -10.29 -11.35
N GLN A 114 -14.52 -9.85 -11.29
CA GLN A 114 -13.45 -10.33 -12.15
C GLN A 114 -12.67 -11.46 -11.46
N PRO A 115 -12.10 -12.41 -12.21
CA PRO A 115 -11.15 -13.37 -11.67
C PRO A 115 -9.95 -12.66 -11.02
N LYS A 116 -9.55 -13.12 -9.83
CA LYS A 116 -8.39 -12.61 -9.11
C LYS A 116 -7.39 -13.74 -8.95
N GLU A 117 -6.26 -13.62 -9.61
CA GLU A 117 -5.15 -14.55 -9.45
C GLU A 117 -4.33 -14.11 -8.24
N GLN A 118 -4.36 -14.91 -7.17
CA GLN A 118 -3.47 -14.68 -6.05
C GLN A 118 -2.04 -15.11 -6.45
N PRO A 119 -1.02 -14.32 -6.10
CA PRO A 119 0.39 -14.66 -6.38
C PRO A 119 0.87 -15.88 -5.58
#